data_AF-A0A938CKM9-F1
#
_entry.id   AF-A0A938CKM9-F1
#
_cell.length_a   1.000
_cell.length_b   1.000
_cell.length_c   1.000
_cell.angle_alpha   90.00
_cell.angle_beta   90.00
_cell.angle_gamma   90.00
#
_symmetry.space_group_name_H-M   'P 1'
#
loop_
_entity.id
_entity.type
_entity.pdbx_description
1 polymer ?
#
loop_
_entity_poly.entity_id
_entity_poly.type
_entity_poly.pdbx_seq_one_letter_code
_entity_poly.pdbx_strand_id
1 'polypeptide(L)'
;MPAARPDLHTIFQPIAALGHVALAVSGGSDSMAMLRLATEWRDEFRRDCKLSVLTVDHGLRPGSAAEAEKVAARARGLGLDQATLHWAGSRGGAGLQARARKARYDLMASWCREQGAEALLTAHTLDDQAETVLMRLSRTASIDSLAAIRGDGHWAGTRLVRPLLAVRREALRAYLTAIGQGWIEDPSNGDPRFER
;
A
#
# COMPACT_ATOMS: atom_id res chain seq x y z
N MET A 1 -24.69 -11.68 -1.95
CA MET A 1 -23.55 -12.36 -2.61
C MET A 1 -22.29 -11.90 -1.90
N PRO A 2 -21.43 -12.79 -1.36
CA PRO A 2 -20.13 -12.35 -0.88
C PRO A 2 -19.41 -11.66 -2.06
N ALA A 3 -18.80 -10.50 -1.82
CA ALA A 3 -18.08 -9.81 -2.89
C ALA A 3 -17.03 -10.76 -3.46
N ALA A 4 -17.04 -10.90 -4.79
CA ALA A 4 -16.12 -11.79 -5.47
C ALA A 4 -14.69 -11.36 -5.15
N ARG A 5 -13.92 -12.29 -4.58
CA ARG A 5 -12.47 -12.17 -4.40
C ARG A 5 -11.85 -11.78 -5.76
N PRO A 6 -10.98 -10.76 -5.83
CA PRO A 6 -10.26 -10.45 -7.05
C PRO A 6 -9.45 -11.66 -7.54
N ASP A 7 -9.30 -11.78 -8.86
CA ASP A 7 -8.47 -12.85 -9.44
C ASP A 7 -6.99 -12.62 -9.09
N LEU A 8 -6.48 -13.46 -8.18
CA LEU A 8 -5.12 -13.41 -7.68
C LEU A 8 -4.07 -13.58 -8.77
N HIS A 9 -4.33 -14.44 -9.75
CA HIS A 9 -3.37 -14.68 -10.83
C HIS A 9 -3.16 -13.40 -11.63
N THR A 10 -4.26 -12.75 -12.02
CA THR A 10 -4.23 -11.48 -12.75
C THR A 10 -3.56 -10.36 -11.95
N ILE A 11 -3.94 -10.14 -10.69
CA ILE A 11 -3.42 -8.97 -9.94
C ILE A 11 -1.95 -9.11 -9.55
N PHE A 12 -1.45 -10.33 -9.32
CA PHE A 12 -0.05 -10.56 -8.92
C PHE A 12 0.85 -11.08 -10.05
N GLN A 13 0.35 -11.17 -11.28
CA GLN A 13 1.15 -11.50 -12.47
C GLN A 13 2.49 -10.72 -12.55
N PRO A 14 2.54 -9.40 -12.26
CA PRO A 14 3.78 -8.63 -12.39
C PRO A 14 4.91 -9.07 -11.44
N ILE A 15 4.57 -9.79 -10.37
CA ILE A 15 5.53 -10.33 -9.39
C ILE A 15 5.64 -11.86 -9.43
N ALA A 16 5.01 -12.52 -10.41
CA ALA A 16 4.87 -13.97 -10.45
C ALA A 16 6.16 -14.76 -10.61
N ALA A 17 7.28 -14.10 -10.92
CA ALA A 17 8.60 -14.71 -11.00
C ALA A 17 9.56 -14.27 -9.88
N LEU A 18 9.15 -13.37 -8.98
CA LEU A 18 10.04 -12.84 -7.94
C LEU A 18 10.13 -13.81 -6.75
N GLY A 19 11.31 -13.89 -6.14
CA GLY A 19 11.61 -14.69 -4.96
C GLY A 19 11.37 -13.95 -3.65
N HIS A 20 11.52 -12.62 -3.60
CA HIS A 20 11.23 -11.82 -2.40
C HIS A 20 10.52 -10.51 -2.71
N VAL A 21 9.37 -10.30 -2.07
CA VAL A 21 8.51 -9.13 -2.27
C VAL A 21 8.17 -8.47 -0.93
N ALA A 22 8.27 -7.13 -0.89
CA ALA A 22 7.87 -6.33 0.25
C ALA A 22 6.48 -5.70 0.03
N LEU A 23 5.65 -5.67 1.08
CA LEU A 23 4.30 -5.10 1.06
C LEU A 23 4.26 -3.84 1.93
N ALA A 24 3.95 -2.67 1.35
CA ALA A 24 3.72 -1.46 2.13
C ALA A 24 2.31 -1.49 2.75
N VAL A 25 2.22 -1.69 4.07
CA VAL A 25 0.97 -1.80 4.80
C VAL A 25 0.81 -0.65 5.79
N SER A 26 -0.22 0.18 5.57
CA SER A 26 -0.54 1.31 6.44
C SER A 26 -1.58 0.99 7.51
N GLY A 27 -2.27 -0.15 7.39
CA GLY A 27 -3.39 -0.53 8.25
C GLY A 27 -4.76 -0.07 7.77
N GLY A 28 -4.83 0.78 6.74
CA GLY A 28 -6.08 1.12 6.04
C GLY A 28 -6.65 -0.03 5.21
N SER A 29 -7.88 0.11 4.73
CA SER A 29 -8.60 -0.96 4.00
C SER A 29 -7.79 -1.51 2.83
N ASP A 30 -7.24 -0.65 1.98
CA ASP A 30 -6.67 -1.10 0.71
C ASP A 30 -5.38 -1.89 0.95
N SER A 31 -4.56 -1.43 1.89
CA SER A 31 -3.30 -2.09 2.23
C SER A 31 -3.49 -3.35 3.07
N MET A 32 -4.51 -3.39 3.93
CA MET A 32 -4.91 -4.63 4.61
C MET A 32 -5.48 -5.66 3.64
N ALA A 33 -6.24 -5.24 2.62
CA ALA A 33 -6.72 -6.15 1.58
C ALA A 33 -5.56 -6.69 0.74
N MET A 34 -4.63 -5.83 0.33
CA MET A 34 -3.41 -6.24 -0.37
C MET A 34 -2.61 -7.26 0.43
N LEU A 35 -2.45 -7.04 1.74
CA LEU A 35 -1.77 -7.97 2.65
C LEU A 35 -2.40 -9.37 2.59
N ARG A 36 -3.73 -9.46 2.71
CA ARG A 36 -4.46 -10.73 2.72
C ARG A 36 -4.42 -11.40 1.35
N LEU A 37 -4.70 -10.66 0.27
CA LEU A 37 -4.67 -11.18 -1.09
C LEU A 37 -3.26 -11.67 -1.48
N ALA A 38 -2.19 -10.95 -1.11
CA ALA A 38 -0.82 -11.37 -1.39
C ALA A 38 -0.42 -12.63 -0.60
N THR A 39 -0.84 -12.71 0.66
CA THR A 39 -0.64 -13.91 1.51
C THR A 39 -1.30 -15.12 0.87
N GLU A 40 -2.57 -15.00 0.49
CA GLU A 40 -3.30 -16.09 -0.16
C GLU A 40 -2.69 -16.47 -1.51
N TRP A 41 -2.26 -15.48 -2.31
CA TRP A 41 -1.58 -15.73 -3.58
C TRP A 41 -0.28 -16.52 -3.42
N ARG A 42 0.56 -16.16 -2.44
CA ARG A 42 1.75 -16.93 -2.14
C ARG A 42 1.38 -18.36 -1.73
N ASP A 43 0.41 -18.52 -0.84
CA ASP A 43 0.05 -19.83 -0.29
C ASP A 43 -0.58 -20.77 -1.34
N GLU A 44 -1.29 -20.20 -2.32
CA GLU A 44 -1.92 -20.92 -3.43
C GLU A 44 -0.96 -21.19 -4.60
N PHE A 45 -0.14 -20.22 -5.00
CA PHE A 45 0.58 -20.27 -6.28
C PHE A 45 2.10 -20.17 -6.18
N ARG A 46 2.65 -19.60 -5.10
CA ARG A 46 4.06 -19.21 -5.00
C ARG A 46 4.62 -19.41 -3.59
N ARG A 47 4.53 -20.63 -3.04
CA ARG A 47 4.96 -20.95 -1.67
C ARG A 47 6.45 -20.68 -1.39
N ASP A 48 7.25 -20.65 -2.45
CA ASP A 48 8.67 -20.30 -2.45
C ASP A 48 8.93 -18.79 -2.36
N CYS A 49 7.93 -17.94 -2.65
CA CYS A 49 8.05 -16.50 -2.60
C CYS A 49 8.02 -16.00 -1.15
N LYS A 50 9.08 -15.32 -0.72
CA LYS A 50 9.15 -14.62 0.55
C LYS A 50 8.32 -13.34 0.48
N LEU A 51 7.40 -13.16 1.43
CA LEU A 51 6.69 -11.90 1.63
C LEU A 51 7.15 -11.23 2.93
N SER A 52 7.47 -9.95 2.87
CA SER A 52 7.76 -9.13 4.05
C SER A 52 6.84 -7.92 4.12
N VAL A 53 6.36 -7.59 5.32
CA VAL A 53 5.42 -6.49 5.56
C VAL A 53 6.18 -5.29 6.11
N LEU A 54 6.06 -4.14 5.45
CA LEU A 54 6.64 -2.88 5.88
C LEU A 54 5.56 -1.93 6.33
N THR A 55 5.68 -1.46 7.57
CA THR A 55 4.84 -0.39 8.12
C THR A 55 5.72 0.78 8.47
N VAL A 56 5.28 2.01 8.19
CA VAL A 56 6.04 3.20 8.55
C VAL A 56 5.30 3.96 9.64
N ASP A 57 5.91 4.02 10.83
CA ASP A 57 5.47 4.89 11.90
C ASP A 57 6.04 6.30 11.68
N HIS A 58 5.15 7.23 11.33
CA HIS A 58 5.52 8.62 11.06
C HIS A 58 5.65 9.49 12.33
N GLY A 59 5.19 9.00 13.49
CA GLY A 59 5.18 9.78 14.73
C GLY A 59 4.45 11.13 14.68
N LEU A 60 3.61 11.38 13.65
CA LEU A 60 2.94 12.66 13.43
C LEU A 60 1.72 12.87 14.33
N ARG A 61 1.07 11.80 14.76
CA ARG A 61 -0.09 11.85 15.66
C ARG A 61 0.03 10.86 16.82
N PRO A 62 -0.55 11.17 17.99
CA PRO A 62 -0.78 10.18 19.03
C PRO A 62 -1.51 8.96 18.45
N GLY A 63 -1.06 7.76 18.80
CA GLY A 63 -1.65 6.50 18.32
C GLY A 63 -0.98 5.88 17.09
N SER A 64 -0.12 6.61 16.36
CA SER A 64 0.61 6.10 15.19
C SER A 64 1.40 4.81 15.47
N ALA A 65 2.12 4.77 16.59
CA ALA A 65 2.86 3.57 17.01
C ALA A 65 1.93 2.38 17.33
N ALA A 66 0.79 2.63 17.98
CA ALA A 66 -0.17 1.57 18.31
C ALA A 66 -0.86 1.01 17.05
N GLU A 67 -1.10 1.86 16.05
CA GLU A 67 -1.59 1.44 14.74
C GLU A 67 -0.57 0.60 13.99
N ALA A 68 0.70 1.00 14.01
CA ALA A 68 1.79 0.23 13.41
C ALA A 68 1.92 -1.16 14.08
N GLU A 69 1.81 -1.23 15.41
CA GLU A 69 1.84 -2.51 16.14
C GLU A 69 0.64 -3.40 15.78
N LYS A 70 -0.55 -2.84 15.58
CA LYS A 70 -1.72 -3.62 15.10
C LYS A 70 -1.44 -4.25 13.73
N VAL A 71 -0.78 -3.53 12.82
CA VAL A 71 -0.39 -4.08 11.52
C VAL A 71 0.66 -5.17 11.69
N ALA A 72 1.69 -4.92 12.49
CA ALA A 72 2.74 -5.89 12.79
C ALA A 72 2.18 -7.19 13.40
N ALA A 73 1.27 -7.08 14.37
CA ALA A 73 0.61 -8.22 14.99
C ALA A 73 -0.20 -9.04 13.97
N ARG A 74 -0.90 -8.37 13.04
CA ARG A 74 -1.64 -9.06 11.96
C ARG A 74 -0.72 -9.76 10.98
N ALA A 75 0.38 -9.12 10.58
CA ALA A 75 1.38 -9.75 9.71
C ALA A 75 2.00 -11.00 10.38
N ARG A 76 2.36 -10.89 11.67
CA ARG A 76 2.86 -12.04 12.45
C ARG A 76 1.83 -13.17 12.55
N GLY A 77 0.55 -12.83 12.74
CA GLY A 77 -0.55 -13.80 12.76
C GLY A 77 -0.75 -14.54 11.42
N LEU A 78 -0.25 -13.99 10.31
CA LEU A 78 -0.22 -14.62 9.00
C LEU A 78 1.12 -15.35 8.71
N GLY A 79 2.01 -15.45 9.69
CA GLY A 79 3.33 -16.08 9.53
C GLY A 79 4.30 -15.27 8.66
N LEU A 80 4.13 -13.95 8.58
CA LEU A 80 4.94 -13.07 7.74
C LEU A 80 6.06 -12.40 8.51
N ASP A 81 7.22 -12.24 7.85
CA ASP A 81 8.24 -11.29 8.29
C ASP A 81 7.65 -9.87 8.25
N GLN A 82 7.93 -9.08 9.28
CA GLN A 82 7.48 -7.69 9.35
C GLN A 82 8.58 -6.77 9.86
N ALA A 83 8.60 -5.54 9.35
CA ALA A 83 9.43 -4.47 9.86
C ALA A 83 8.61 -3.19 10.01
N THR A 84 8.72 -2.57 11.19
CA THR A 84 8.24 -1.21 11.42
C THR A 84 9.40 -0.25 11.25
N LEU A 85 9.29 0.67 10.29
CA LEU A 85 10.27 1.69 9.99
C LEU A 85 9.85 3.01 10.63
N HIS A 86 10.79 3.73 11.20
CA HIS A 86 10.49 4.98 11.90
C HIS A 86 10.97 6.18 11.09
N TRP A 87 10.09 7.16 10.91
CA TRP A 87 10.48 8.42 10.30
C TRP A 87 11.02 9.40 11.34
N ALA A 88 12.28 9.81 11.18
CA ALA A 88 12.98 10.76 12.04
C ALA A 88 12.96 12.22 11.53
N GLY A 89 12.11 12.56 10.54
CA GLY A 89 12.09 13.88 9.93
C GLY A 89 11.38 14.96 10.75
N SER A 90 11.60 16.23 10.38
CA SER A 90 10.93 17.38 10.99
C SER A 90 9.40 17.28 10.82
N ARG A 91 8.68 17.48 11.92
CA ARG A 91 7.22 17.37 12.03
C ARG A 91 6.49 18.70 11.74
N GLY A 92 7.20 19.73 11.30
CA GLY A 92 6.66 21.05 11.00
C GLY A 92 7.11 21.63 9.66
N GLY A 93 6.49 22.74 9.24
CA GLY A 93 6.83 23.51 8.04
C GLY A 93 6.05 23.14 6.78
N ALA A 94 5.97 24.08 5.83
CA ALA A 94 5.22 23.97 4.57
C ALA A 94 5.56 22.68 3.81
N GLY A 95 4.56 21.96 3.27
CA GLY A 95 4.79 20.72 2.51
C GLY A 95 5.11 19.48 3.35
N LEU A 96 4.74 19.47 4.64
CA LEU A 96 4.94 18.35 5.56
C LEU A 96 4.43 17.01 4.99
N GLN A 97 3.24 16.99 4.41
CA GLN A 97 2.65 15.78 3.85
C GLN A 97 3.46 15.22 2.68
N ALA A 98 3.94 16.09 1.78
CA ALA A 98 4.78 15.67 0.66
C ALA A 98 6.13 15.11 1.14
N ARG A 99 6.76 15.74 2.15
CA ARG A 99 7.98 15.23 2.78
C ARG A 99 7.75 13.89 3.47
N ALA A 100 6.68 13.77 4.25
CA ALA A 100 6.33 12.53 4.95
C ALA A 100 6.08 11.39 3.94
N ARG A 101 5.37 11.67 2.84
CA ARG A 101 5.16 10.72 1.75
C ARG A 101 6.49 10.30 1.13
N LYS A 102 7.36 11.25 0.78
CA LYS A 102 8.68 10.97 0.20
C LYS A 102 9.51 10.10 1.15
N ALA A 103 9.63 10.50 2.41
CA ALA A 103 10.40 9.79 3.42
C ALA A 103 9.90 8.36 3.65
N ARG A 104 8.56 8.15 3.63
CA ARG A 104 7.97 6.81 3.70
C ARG A 104 8.51 5.91 2.59
N TYR A 105 8.47 6.38 1.34
CA TYR A 105 9.00 5.62 0.20
C TYR A 105 10.51 5.41 0.27
N ASP A 106 11.26 6.42 0.70
CA ASP A 106 12.73 6.31 0.84
C ASP A 106 13.11 5.25 1.89
N LEU A 107 12.45 5.23 3.04
CA LEU A 107 12.66 4.25 4.10
C LEU A 107 12.38 2.82 3.61
N MET A 108 11.22 2.62 2.97
CA MET A 108 10.85 1.30 2.44
C MET A 108 11.79 0.85 1.32
N ALA A 109 12.18 1.75 0.43
CA ALA A 109 13.13 1.44 -0.64
C ALA A 109 14.52 1.08 -0.09
N SER A 110 15.00 1.77 0.95
CA SER A 110 16.26 1.41 1.63
C SER A 110 16.19 0.01 2.20
N TRP A 111 15.12 -0.26 2.96
CA TRP A 111 14.89 -1.58 3.53
C TRP A 111 14.86 -2.67 2.45
N CYS A 112 14.16 -2.44 1.33
CA CYS A 112 14.11 -3.41 0.24
C CYS A 112 15.50 -3.73 -0.32
N ARG A 113 16.35 -2.72 -0.53
CA ARG A 113 17.72 -2.94 -1.03
C ARG A 113 18.58 -3.69 -0.02
N GLU A 114 18.49 -3.33 1.26
CA GLU A 114 19.26 -3.95 2.34
C GLU A 114 18.87 -5.42 2.55
N GLN A 115 17.60 -5.77 2.35
CA GLN A 115 17.06 -7.11 2.58
C GLN A 115 16.93 -7.96 1.31
N GLY A 116 17.28 -7.42 0.14
CA GLY A 116 17.18 -8.13 -1.14
C GLY A 116 15.76 -8.32 -1.66
N ALA A 117 14.80 -7.48 -1.25
CA ALA A 117 13.44 -7.52 -1.79
C ALA A 117 13.43 -6.92 -3.21
N GLU A 118 12.98 -7.70 -4.18
CA GLU A 118 13.02 -7.37 -5.61
C GLU A 118 11.95 -6.36 -6.02
N ALA A 119 10.86 -6.27 -5.26
CA ALA A 119 9.81 -5.30 -5.48
C ALA A 119 9.15 -4.84 -4.18
N LEU A 120 8.69 -3.59 -4.17
CA LEU A 120 7.81 -3.01 -3.16
C LEU A 120 6.40 -2.89 -3.74
N LEU A 121 5.41 -3.44 -3.05
CA LEU A 121 4.00 -3.33 -3.42
C LEU A 121 3.32 -2.22 -2.66
N THR A 122 2.47 -1.45 -3.35
CA THR A 122 1.59 -0.46 -2.72
C THR A 122 0.16 -0.63 -3.17
N ALA A 123 -0.78 -0.45 -2.24
CA ALA A 123 -2.18 -0.74 -2.44
C ALA A 123 -2.96 0.41 -3.09
N HIS A 124 -2.41 1.01 -4.16
CA HIS A 124 -3.18 1.95 -4.96
C HIS A 124 -4.25 1.20 -5.75
N THR A 125 -5.44 1.77 -5.78
CA THR A 125 -6.70 1.20 -6.30
C THR A 125 -7.17 1.94 -7.55
N LEU A 126 -8.26 1.46 -8.15
CA LEU A 126 -8.95 2.17 -9.24
C LEU A 126 -9.47 3.54 -8.79
N ASP A 127 -9.87 3.67 -7.53
CA ASP A 127 -10.33 4.92 -6.95
C ASP A 127 -9.19 5.95 -6.90
N ASP A 128 -7.97 5.53 -6.54
CA ASP A 128 -6.79 6.41 -6.55
C ASP A 128 -6.40 6.85 -7.98
N GLN A 129 -6.68 6.02 -8.99
CA GLN A 129 -6.53 6.39 -10.39
C GLN A 129 -7.47 7.51 -10.77
N ALA A 130 -8.76 7.35 -10.45
CA ALA A 130 -9.78 8.34 -10.74
C ALA A 130 -9.47 9.67 -10.05
N GLU A 131 -9.12 9.64 -8.76
CA GLU A 131 -8.68 10.82 -8.01
C GLU A 131 -7.50 11.52 -8.70
N THR A 132 -6.47 10.77 -9.09
CA THR A 132 -5.27 11.32 -9.74
C THR A 132 -5.60 11.98 -11.08
N VAL A 133 -6.44 11.35 -11.90
CA VAL A 133 -6.83 11.89 -13.21
C VAL A 133 -7.68 13.15 -13.04
N LEU A 134 -8.67 13.14 -12.14
CA LEU A 134 -9.51 14.31 -11.85
C LEU A 134 -8.69 15.49 -11.33
N MET A 135 -7.76 15.25 -10.41
CA MET A 135 -6.84 16.28 -9.91
C MET A 135 -5.93 16.87 -11.00
N ARG A 136 -5.53 16.08 -12.00
CA ARG A 136 -4.70 16.57 -13.11
C ARG A 136 -5.53 17.38 -14.09
N LEU A 137 -6.74 16.92 -14.41
CA LEU A 137 -7.67 17.64 -15.26
C LEU A 137 -8.07 19.01 -14.69
N SER A 138 -8.22 19.12 -13.36
CA SER A 138 -8.53 20.40 -12.72
C SER A 138 -7.38 21.40 -12.73
N ARG A 139 -6.14 20.95 -12.86
CA ARG A 139 -4.94 21.82 -12.98
C ARG A 139 -4.64 22.22 -14.41
N THR A 140 -4.77 21.28 -15.33
CA THR A 140 -4.47 21.47 -16.75
C THR A 140 -5.41 20.60 -17.58
N ALA A 141 -6.14 21.18 -18.54
CA ALA A 141 -6.99 20.41 -19.46
C ALA A 141 -6.20 19.98 -20.71
N SER A 142 -5.24 19.06 -20.55
CA SER A 142 -4.42 18.52 -21.64
C SER A 142 -4.49 16.98 -21.70
N ILE A 143 -4.10 16.41 -22.84
CA ILE A 143 -4.03 14.94 -23.01
C ILE A 143 -3.11 14.31 -21.96
N ASP A 144 -2.04 15.00 -21.56
CA ASP A 144 -1.12 14.55 -20.52
C ASP A 144 -1.78 14.46 -19.13
N SER A 145 -2.87 15.20 -18.90
CA SER A 145 -3.65 15.10 -17.66
C SER A 145 -4.43 13.79 -17.54
N LEU A 146 -4.59 13.05 -18.63
CA LEU A 146 -5.14 11.68 -18.62
C LEU A 146 -4.10 10.64 -18.19
N ALA A 147 -2.82 11.01 -18.06
CA ALA A 147 -1.81 10.09 -17.56
C ALA A 147 -2.19 9.67 -16.14
N ALA A 148 -2.38 8.36 -15.96
CA ALA A 148 -2.78 7.77 -14.70
C ALA A 148 -1.55 7.34 -13.87
N ILE A 149 -1.78 6.76 -12.69
CA ILE A 149 -0.75 6.08 -11.92
C ILE A 149 -0.26 4.85 -12.71
N ARG A 150 1.06 4.73 -12.90
CA ARG A 150 1.65 3.54 -13.55
C ARG A 150 1.60 2.32 -12.63
N GLY A 151 1.25 1.15 -13.18
CA GLY A 151 1.22 -0.11 -12.43
C GLY A 151 2.58 -0.64 -12.03
N ASP A 152 3.59 -0.36 -12.84
CA ASP A 152 4.99 -0.69 -12.58
C ASP A 152 5.84 0.59 -12.73
N GLY A 153 6.81 0.75 -11.85
CA GLY A 153 7.68 1.91 -11.81
C GLY A 153 8.88 1.66 -10.91
N HIS A 154 9.67 2.71 -10.68
CA HIS A 154 10.84 2.64 -9.83
C HIS A 154 10.86 3.81 -8.85
N TRP A 155 11.36 3.57 -7.64
CA TRP A 155 11.64 4.58 -6.64
C TRP A 155 12.97 4.29 -5.98
N ALA A 156 13.93 5.23 -6.08
CA ALA A 156 15.25 5.09 -5.47
C ALA A 156 15.93 3.73 -5.74
N GLY A 157 15.85 3.24 -6.99
CA GLY A 157 16.41 1.95 -7.41
C GLY A 157 15.58 0.71 -7.03
N THR A 158 14.45 0.87 -6.34
CA THR A 158 13.54 -0.23 -6.00
C THR A 158 12.35 -0.26 -6.97
N ARG A 159 12.05 -1.43 -7.52
CA ARG A 159 10.85 -1.63 -8.35
C ARG A 159 9.59 -1.46 -7.49
N LEU A 160 8.63 -0.69 -7.99
CA LEU A 160 7.39 -0.35 -7.30
C LEU A 160 6.20 -0.86 -8.11
N VAL A 161 5.45 -1.81 -7.53
CA VAL A 161 4.31 -2.45 -8.19
C VAL A 161 3.01 -2.08 -7.48
N ARG A 162 1.95 -1.86 -8.26
CA ARG A 162 0.61 -1.50 -7.77
C ARG A 162 -0.42 -2.50 -8.32
N PRO A 163 -0.53 -3.69 -7.69
CA PRO A 163 -1.32 -4.79 -8.24
C PRO A 163 -2.84 -4.49 -8.24
N LEU A 164 -3.30 -3.56 -7.40
CA LEU A 164 -4.73 -3.30 -7.19
C LEU A 164 -5.29 -2.15 -8.05
N LEU A 165 -4.54 -1.60 -9.02
CA LEU A 165 -4.98 -0.42 -9.80
C LEU A 165 -6.25 -0.64 -10.63
N ALA A 166 -6.60 -1.89 -10.93
CA ALA A 166 -7.83 -2.25 -11.63
C ALA A 166 -8.96 -2.65 -10.66
N VAL A 167 -8.73 -2.61 -9.34
CA VAL A 167 -9.66 -3.08 -8.31
C VAL A 167 -10.24 -1.88 -7.56
N ARG A 168 -11.55 -1.88 -7.35
CA ARG A 168 -12.25 -0.84 -6.57
C ARG A 168 -12.03 -1.02 -5.07
N ARG A 169 -11.85 0.07 -4.35
CA ARG A 169 -11.77 0.13 -2.88
C ARG A 169 -12.96 -0.54 -2.20
N GLU A 170 -14.15 -0.34 -2.75
CA GLU A 170 -15.38 -0.97 -2.26
C GLU A 170 -15.30 -2.51 -2.29
N ALA A 171 -14.80 -3.08 -3.39
CA ALA A 171 -14.63 -4.53 -3.52
C ALA A 171 -13.60 -5.07 -2.50
N LEU A 172 -12.51 -4.33 -2.27
CA LEU A 172 -11.51 -4.67 -1.25
C LEU A 172 -12.10 -4.66 0.16
N ARG A 173 -12.91 -3.65 0.49
CA ARG A 173 -13.60 -3.57 1.79
C ARG A 173 -14.60 -4.72 1.96
N ALA A 174 -15.38 -5.01 0.93
CA ALA A 174 -16.34 -6.11 0.98
C ALA A 174 -15.65 -7.47 1.14
N TYR A 175 -14.50 -7.69 0.48
CA TYR A 175 -13.64 -8.84 0.69
C TYR A 175 -13.14 -8.91 2.14
N LEU A 176 -12.60 -7.82 2.69
CA LEU A 176 -12.13 -7.77 4.08
C LEU A 176 -13.22 -8.09 5.10
N THR A 177 -14.42 -7.55 4.90
CA THR A 177 -15.60 -7.86 5.73
C THR A 177 -15.96 -9.35 5.65
N ALA A 178 -15.94 -9.95 4.46
CA ALA A 178 -16.29 -11.36 4.27
C ALA A 178 -15.34 -12.31 5.01
N ILE A 179 -14.07 -11.94 5.17
CA ILE A 179 -13.07 -12.72 5.90
C ILE A 179 -12.90 -12.29 7.38
N GLY A 180 -13.75 -11.38 7.87
CA GLY A 180 -13.68 -10.86 9.24
C GLY A 180 -12.41 -10.05 9.56
N GLN A 181 -11.72 -9.53 8.55
CA GLN A 181 -10.49 -8.76 8.72
C GLN A 181 -10.84 -7.28 8.91
N GLY A 182 -10.73 -6.77 10.13
CA GLY A 182 -10.86 -5.33 10.38
C GLY A 182 -9.72 -4.51 9.77
N TRP A 183 -9.86 -3.19 9.72
CA TRP A 183 -8.83 -2.22 9.30
C TRP A 183 -8.94 -0.94 10.14
N ILE A 184 -7.96 -0.05 10.03
CA ILE A 184 -8.00 1.28 10.63
C ILE A 184 -8.71 2.20 9.64
N GLU A 185 -9.77 2.87 10.08
CA GLU A 185 -10.34 3.97 9.31
C GLU A 185 -9.53 5.23 9.57
N ASP A 186 -9.08 5.85 8.49
CA ASP A 186 -8.35 7.11 8.57
C ASP A 186 -9.32 8.24 8.96
N PRO A 187 -9.14 8.90 10.13
CA PRO A 187 -9.99 10.02 10.52
C PRO A 187 -9.94 11.19 9.53
N SER A 188 -8.86 11.30 8.73
CA SER A 188 -8.70 12.39 7.76
C SER A 188 -9.59 12.26 6.51
N ASN A 189 -10.23 11.11 6.29
CA ASN A 189 -11.22 10.94 5.21
C ASN A 189 -12.60 11.53 5.55
N GLY A 190 -12.84 11.92 6.80
CA GLY A 190 -14.10 12.53 7.26
C GLY A 190 -14.05 14.05 7.42
N ASP A 191 -12.90 14.68 7.17
CA ASP A 191 -12.74 16.13 7.36
C ASP A 191 -12.70 16.83 5.98
N PRO A 192 -13.76 17.58 5.61
CA PRO A 192 -13.84 18.29 4.33
C PRO A 192 -12.77 19.37 4.15
N ARG A 193 -11.94 19.64 5.17
CA ARG A 193 -10.79 20.56 5.09
C ARG A 193 -9.51 19.89 4.59
N PHE A 194 -9.51 18.58 4.40
CA PHE A 194 -8.40 17.79 3.87
C PHE A 194 -8.69 17.25 2.46
N GLU A 195 -9.55 17.95 1.68
CA GLU A 195 -9.51 17.83 0.22
C GLU A 195 -8.05 18.08 -0.24
N ARG A 196 -7.44 17.04 -0.81
CA ARG A 196 -6.06 17.01 -1.29
C ARG A 196 -5.92 17.68 -2.65
#